data_AF-A0A0C9RPB3-F1
#
_entry.id   AF-A0A0C9RPB3-F1
#
_cell.length_a   1.000
_cell.length_b   1.000
_cell.length_c   1.000
_cell.angle_alpha   90.00
_cell.angle_beta   90.00
_cell.angle_gamma   90.00
#
_symmetry.space_group_name_H-M   'P 1'
#
loop_
_entity.id
_entity.type
_entity.pdbx_description
1 polymer ?
#
loop_
_entity_poly.entity_id
_entity_poly.type
_entity_poly.pdbx_seq_one_letter_code
_entity_poly.pdbx_strand_id
1 'polypeptide(L)' 'MSVSALKCRECGTYECKNKSENECPTGLVTNICDCCFVCGKGENEKCGGTWKMLGKCGKGLFCDRDENVPHSAGICKRI' A
#
# COMPACT_ATOMS: atom_id res chain seq x y z
N MET A 1 -8.67 -12.44 27.02
CA MET A 1 -9.24 -11.78 25.82
C MET A 1 -8.24 -11.98 24.69
N SER A 2 -8.51 -12.85 23.73
CA SER A 2 -7.59 -13.06 22.60
C SER A 2 -7.88 -12.03 21.53
N VAL A 3 -6.95 -11.09 21.33
CA VAL A 3 -6.97 -10.20 20.17
C VAL A 3 -6.37 -10.98 19.02
N SER A 4 -7.20 -11.39 18.05
CA SER A 4 -6.70 -11.92 16.79
C SER A 4 -5.97 -10.81 16.05
N ALA A 5 -4.63 -10.87 16.03
CA ALA A 5 -3.84 -9.98 15.20
C ALA A 5 -4.13 -10.29 13.72
N LEU A 6 -4.33 -9.25 12.91
CA LEU A 6 -4.49 -9.39 11.47
C LEU A 6 -3.14 -9.85 10.89
N LYS A 7 -3.00 -11.15 10.61
CA LYS A 7 -1.79 -11.71 9.98
C LYS A 7 -2.03 -11.88 8.49
N CYS A 8 -1.05 -11.48 7.70
CA CYS A 8 -1.05 -11.73 6.27
C CYS A 8 -0.93 -13.23 5.97
N ARG A 9 -1.69 -13.69 4.98
CA ARG A 9 -1.59 -15.04 4.45
C ARG A 9 -0.26 -15.22 3.71
N GLU A 10 0.31 -16.41 3.74
CA GLU A 10 1.54 -16.74 3.01
C GLU A 10 1.37 -16.52 1.50
N CYS A 11 2.39 -15.90 0.90
CA CYS A 11 2.42 -15.67 -0.53
C CYS A 11 2.37 -16.97 -1.34
N GLY A 12 1.66 -16.96 -2.46
CA GLY A 12 1.51 -18.12 -3.33
C GLY A 12 0.48 -19.16 -2.85
N THR A 13 -0.07 -19.03 -1.64
CA THR A 13 -1.18 -19.88 -1.18
C THR A 13 -2.55 -19.42 -1.69
N TYR A 14 -2.58 -18.34 -2.46
CA TYR A 14 -3.77 -17.76 -3.10
C TYR A 14 -3.38 -17.09 -4.42
N GLU A 15 -4.33 -17.02 -5.35
CA GLU A 15 -4.12 -16.38 -6.64
C GLU A 15 -4.14 -14.85 -6.52
N CYS A 16 -3.00 -14.22 -6.83
CA CYS A 16 -2.90 -12.78 -6.97
C CYS A 16 -3.33 -12.37 -8.37
N LYS A 17 -4.29 -11.43 -8.47
CA LYS A 17 -4.58 -10.71 -9.72
C LYS A 17 -3.52 -9.62 -9.93
N ASN A 18 -2.29 -10.04 -10.19
CA ASN A 18 -1.16 -9.13 -10.38
C ASN A 18 -1.44 -8.19 -11.56
N LYS A 19 -1.38 -6.90 -11.29
CA LYS A 19 -1.45 -5.87 -12.32
C LYS A 19 -0.11 -5.75 -13.03
N SER A 20 -0.14 -5.32 -14.29
CA SER A 20 1.06 -4.97 -15.06
C SER A 20 1.31 -3.46 -15.06
N GLU A 21 2.55 -3.03 -15.34
CA GLU A 21 2.90 -1.60 -15.39
C GLU A 21 2.03 -0.82 -16.38
N ASN A 22 1.62 -1.46 -17.49
CA ASN A 22 0.73 -0.86 -18.49
C ASN A 22 -0.70 -0.58 -17.97
N GLU A 23 -1.17 -1.32 -16.96
CA GLU A 23 -2.49 -1.10 -16.35
C GLU A 23 -2.48 -0.02 -15.27
N CYS A 24 -1.30 0.29 -14.72
CA CYS A 24 -1.13 1.19 -13.60
C CYS A 24 -0.25 2.38 -14.00
N PRO A 25 -0.83 3.46 -14.57
CA PRO A 25 -0.07 4.64 -14.99
C PRO A 25 0.61 5.34 -13.80
N THR A 26 0.06 5.19 -12.59
CA THR A 26 0.64 5.68 -11.34
C THR A 26 1.81 4.81 -10.84
N GLY A 27 2.05 3.65 -11.44
CA GLY A 27 3.08 2.69 -11.06
C GLY A 27 2.55 1.50 -10.26
N LEU A 28 3.38 0.47 -10.20
CA LEU A 28 3.07 -0.80 -9.55
C LEU A 28 3.59 -0.84 -8.12
N VAL A 29 2.75 -1.27 -7.19
CA VAL A 29 3.10 -1.42 -5.77
C VAL A 29 2.65 -2.78 -5.26
N THR A 30 3.21 -3.22 -4.14
CA THR A 30 2.73 -4.40 -3.45
C THR A 30 1.54 -4.07 -2.53
N ASN A 31 0.66 -5.05 -2.32
CA ASN A 31 -0.45 -4.90 -1.38
C ASN A 31 0.05 -4.73 0.08
N ILE A 32 -0.90 -4.61 1.00
CA ILE A 32 -0.66 -4.50 2.45
C ILE A 32 0.22 -5.63 3.03
N CYS A 33 0.16 -6.81 2.44
CA CYS A 33 0.89 -8.02 2.79
C CYS A 33 2.16 -8.21 1.96
N ASP A 34 2.57 -7.21 1.19
CA ASP A 34 3.80 -7.22 0.39
C ASP A 34 3.88 -8.36 -0.64
N CYS A 35 2.72 -8.82 -1.12
CA CYS A 35 2.62 -10.06 -1.89
C CYS A 35 2.16 -9.87 -3.34
N CYS A 36 0.96 -9.33 -3.52
CA CYS A 36 0.39 -9.14 -4.85
C CYS A 36 0.72 -7.74 -5.38
N PHE A 37 0.94 -7.67 -6.68
CA PHE A 37 1.14 -6.45 -7.44
C PHE A 37 -0.19 -5.76 -7.74
N VAL A 38 -0.35 -4.54 -7.23
CA VAL A 38 -1.55 -3.70 -7.37
C VAL A 38 -1.14 -2.29 -7.82
N CYS A 39 -2.08 -1.53 -8.38
CA CYS A 39 -1.78 -0.16 -8.75
C CYS A 39 -1.52 0.71 -7.53
N GLY A 40 -0.44 1.49 -7.60
CA GLY A 40 -0.10 2.47 -6.60
C GLY A 40 -1.05 3.65 -6.60
N LYS A 41 -1.15 4.30 -5.45
CA LYS A 41 -1.84 5.57 -5.27
C LYS A 41 -1.15 6.68 -6.04
N GLY A 42 -1.93 7.51 -6.73
CA GLY A 42 -1.48 8.68 -7.47
C GLY A 42 -1.14 9.86 -6.57
N GLU A 43 -0.66 10.93 -7.18
CA GLU A 43 -0.33 12.16 -6.47
C GLU A 43 -1.57 12.74 -5.79
N ASN A 44 -1.40 13.26 -4.56
CA ASN A 44 -2.47 13.78 -3.71
C ASN A 44 -3.49 12.75 -3.19
N GLU A 45 -3.29 11.45 -3.45
CA GLU A 45 -4.11 10.40 -2.82
C GLU A 45 -3.62 10.07 -1.40
N LYS A 46 -4.53 9.55 -0.58
CA LYS A 46 -4.23 9.07 0.77
C LYS A 46 -3.40 7.78 0.73
N CYS A 47 -2.43 7.68 1.63
CA CYS A 47 -1.56 6.52 1.78
C CYS A 47 -1.29 6.21 3.26
N GLY A 48 -0.78 5.03 3.57
CA GLY A 48 -0.47 4.63 4.94
C GLY A 48 -1.70 4.27 5.78
N GLY A 49 -1.88 4.91 6.93
CA GLY A 49 -2.96 4.60 7.87
C GLY A 49 -2.73 3.33 8.71
N THR A 50 -3.73 2.97 9.50
CA THR A 50 -3.68 1.74 10.32
C THR A 50 -3.44 0.53 9.44
N TRP A 51 -2.43 -0.27 9.79
CA TRP A 51 -1.98 -1.43 9.01
C TRP A 51 -1.56 -1.17 7.56
N LYS A 52 -1.35 0.08 7.10
CA LYS A 52 -1.18 0.41 5.67
C LYS A 52 -2.46 0.22 4.83
N MET A 53 -3.65 0.25 5.45
CA MET A 53 -4.93 0.06 4.76
C MET A 53 -5.24 1.14 3.71
N LEU A 54 -4.69 2.35 3.83
CA LEU A 54 -4.89 3.40 2.82
C LEU A 54 -4.09 3.15 1.54
N GLY A 55 -3.20 2.16 1.55
CA GLY A 55 -2.39 1.76 0.40
C GLY A 55 -1.03 2.46 0.35
N LYS A 56 -0.34 2.24 -0.77
CA LYS A 56 1.01 2.73 -1.03
C LYS A 56 1.02 3.62 -2.25
N CYS A 57 1.87 4.64 -2.21
CA CYS A 57 2.10 5.52 -3.34
C CYS A 57 2.83 4.81 -4.46
N GLY A 58 2.46 5.15 -5.69
CA GLY A 58 3.03 4.59 -6.89
C GLY A 58 4.44 5.08 -7.22
N LYS A 59 4.89 4.82 -8.45
CA LYS A 59 6.26 5.07 -8.88
C LYS A 59 6.55 6.58 -8.89
N GLY A 60 7.66 6.97 -8.24
CA GLY A 60 8.05 8.39 -8.14
C GLY A 60 7.24 9.21 -7.12
N LEU A 61 6.46 8.54 -6.27
CA LEU A 61 5.68 9.16 -5.20
C LEU A 61 6.10 8.59 -3.84
N PHE A 62 6.24 9.44 -2.82
CA PHE A 62 6.43 9.03 -1.44
C PHE A 62 5.20 9.35 -0.60
N CYS A 63 4.98 8.57 0.46
CA CYS A 63 3.88 8.80 1.38
C CYS A 63 4.29 9.81 2.46
N ASP A 64 3.87 11.06 2.30
CA ASP A 64 4.09 12.13 3.28
C ASP A 64 3.12 11.97 4.44
N ARG A 65 3.60 11.37 5.53
CA ARG A 65 2.84 11.09 6.75
C ARG A 65 3.62 11.57 7.96
N ASP A 66 2.90 11.89 9.03
CA ASP A 66 3.55 12.22 10.31
C ASP A 66 4.13 10.94 10.94
N GLU A 67 5.46 10.84 10.98
CA GLU A 67 6.17 9.70 11.56
C GLU A 67 6.05 9.64 13.08
N ASN A 68 5.69 10.74 13.74
CA ASN A 68 5.48 10.81 15.19
C ASN A 68 4.11 10.26 15.61
N VAL A 69 3.20 10.08 14.66
CA VAL A 69 1.86 9.56 14.91
C VAL A 69 1.77 8.13 14.34
N PRO A 70 1.72 7.10 15.20
CA PRO A 70 1.54 5.73 14.72
C PRO A 70 0.22 5.62 13.98
N HIS A 71 0.23 4.90 12.86
CA HIS A 71 -0.95 4.72 11.99
C HIS A 71 -1.49 6.00 11.34
N SER A 72 -0.67 7.06 11.26
CA SER A 72 -1.04 8.27 10.54
C SER A 72 -1.37 7.98 9.07
N ALA A 73 -2.44 8.62 8.62
CA ALA A 73 -2.73 8.76 7.20
C ALA A 73 -1.76 9.80 6.63
N GLY A 74 -1.15 9.49 5.49
CA GLY A 74 -0.35 10.41 4.72
C GLY A 74 -0.98 10.74 3.38
N ILE A 75 -0.29 11.58 2.62
CA ILE A 75 -0.63 11.94 1.24
C ILE A 75 0.54 11.61 0.32
N CYS A 76 0.26 11.06 -0.85
CA CYS A 76 1.28 10.78 -1.85
C CYS A 76 1.78 12.07 -2.50
N LYS A 77 3.07 12.37 -2.33
CA LYS A 77 3.76 13.52 -2.93
C LYS A 77 4.87 13.05 -3.87
N ARG A 78 5.16 13.84 -4.89
CA ARG A 78 6.29 13.58 -5.81
C ARG A 78 7.62 13.67 -5.06
N ILE A 79 8.49 12.68 -5.30
CA ILE A 79 9.88 12.63 -4.82
C ILE A 79 10.68 13.75 -5.50
#